data_AF-A0A6J8C559-F1
#
_entry.id   AF-A0A6J8C559-F1
#
_cell.length_a   1.000
_cell.length_b   1.000
_cell.length_c   1.000
_cell.angle_alpha   90.00
_cell.angle_beta   90.00
_cell.angle_gamma   90.00
#
_symmetry.space_group_name_H-M   'P 1'
#
loop_
_entity.id
_entity.type
_entity.pdbx_description
1 polymer ?
#
loop_
_entity_poly.entity_id
_entity_poly.type
_entity_poly.pdbx_seq_one_letter_code
_entity_poly.pdbx_strand_id
1 'polypeptide(L)'
;MKAFILGSSQIVRFKSHVQTHDIKLQHHEIQIQGVNRGMVSSLFKYLIDICRFSPDVVFIQIGSNDIGRSEHSVVNIEFAIQHFIEVLFSMNIPLVMVGLLFNRNKVLAKRGLTVSQYNDSVIDLNCKLQHLQRFFNNRMIFWVHRGLQFPTHDILDKHGVHLNTEGNRRNQILQNAIQPPDVNIEDTSTATSMTDDNANDEIRTSINTLSKAVSNLKDHLTSVSDTIKSFKEQSDSSLENQQHITVQVDIMDQPPIHQTGITATITEQTQNDNSNGTISRIGTNNSNYDSPSYLENVTFTQTTCNNTFQSVLPLGATVSDDIKGKI
;
A
#
# COMPACT_ATOMS: atom_id res chain seq x y z
N MET A 1 0.41 -3.94 32.21
CA MET A 1 -0.09 -3.27 30.99
C MET A 1 -1.40 -3.92 30.55
N LYS A 2 -2.37 -3.12 30.10
CA LYS A 2 -3.69 -3.54 29.61
C LYS A 2 -3.75 -3.46 28.09
N ALA A 3 -4.15 -4.55 27.43
CA ALA A 3 -4.27 -4.60 25.98
C ALA A 3 -5.70 -4.94 25.55
N PHE A 4 -6.20 -4.24 24.54
CA PHE A 4 -7.50 -4.50 23.93
C PHE A 4 -7.30 -4.91 22.47
N ILE A 5 -7.60 -6.17 22.15
CA ILE A 5 -7.38 -6.76 20.82
C ILE A 5 -8.72 -6.81 20.08
N LEU A 6 -8.80 -6.12 18.94
CA LEU A 6 -9.97 -5.99 18.09
C LEU A 6 -9.72 -6.55 16.70
N GLY A 7 -10.72 -7.18 16.10
CA GLY A 7 -10.66 -7.47 14.69
C GLY A 7 -11.80 -8.32 14.16
N SER A 8 -11.56 -8.89 12.99
CA SER A 8 -12.54 -9.70 12.27
C SER A 8 -12.63 -11.14 12.80
N SER A 9 -13.19 -12.05 11.99
CA SER A 9 -13.23 -13.49 12.26
C SER A 9 -11.86 -14.14 12.50
N GLN A 10 -10.75 -13.52 12.07
CA GLN A 10 -9.41 -14.01 12.43
C GLN A 10 -9.17 -13.89 13.95
N ILE A 11 -9.54 -12.76 14.55
CA ILE A 11 -9.41 -12.53 16.00
C ILE A 11 -10.37 -13.42 16.80
N VAL A 12 -11.56 -13.73 16.27
CA VAL A 12 -12.47 -14.71 16.88
C VAL A 12 -11.79 -16.09 17.00
N ARG A 13 -11.12 -16.53 15.94
CA ARG A 13 -10.41 -17.82 15.92
C ARG A 13 -9.17 -17.80 16.80
N PHE A 14 -8.43 -16.70 16.80
CA PHE A 14 -7.31 -16.50 17.72
C PHE A 14 -7.75 -16.58 19.19
N LYS A 15 -8.84 -15.89 19.56
CA LYS A 15 -9.43 -15.98 20.91
C LYS A 15 -9.77 -17.42 21.28
N SER A 16 -10.45 -18.12 20.38
CA SER A 16 -10.81 -19.54 20.59
C SER A 16 -9.58 -20.41 20.79
N HIS A 17 -8.53 -20.17 20.00
CA HIS A 17 -7.26 -20.89 20.11
C HIS A 17 -6.56 -20.64 21.45
N VAL A 18 -6.47 -19.38 21.90
CA VAL A 18 -5.91 -19.00 23.21
C VAL A 18 -6.65 -19.68 24.35
N GLN A 19 -7.99 -19.68 24.31
CA GLN A 19 -8.84 -20.32 25.33
C GLN A 19 -8.69 -21.84 25.34
N THR A 20 -8.65 -22.47 24.15
CA THR A 20 -8.58 -23.94 24.03
C THR A 20 -7.26 -24.51 24.55
N HIS A 21 -6.16 -23.76 24.40
CA HIS A 21 -4.82 -24.24 24.75
C HIS A 21 -4.33 -23.69 26.10
N ASP A 22 -5.21 -23.08 26.90
CA ASP A 22 -4.89 -22.40 28.17
C ASP A 22 -3.62 -21.54 28.08
N ILE A 23 -3.50 -20.78 26.98
CA ILE A 23 -2.31 -19.97 26.76
C ILE A 23 -2.37 -18.80 27.72
N LYS A 24 -1.58 -18.89 28.78
CA LYS A 24 -1.44 -17.82 29.78
C LYS A 24 -0.73 -16.64 29.14
N LEU A 25 -1.49 -15.58 28.87
CA LEU A 25 -0.97 -14.28 28.52
C LEU A 25 -0.41 -13.64 29.80
N GLN A 26 0.77 -14.09 30.23
CA GLN A 26 1.32 -13.71 31.53
C GLN A 26 1.59 -12.19 31.58
N HIS A 27 1.39 -11.58 32.75
CA HIS A 27 1.72 -10.18 33.09
C HIS A 27 0.83 -9.08 32.47
N HIS A 28 -0.24 -9.46 31.76
CA HIS A 28 -1.08 -8.52 31.02
C HIS A 28 -2.58 -8.76 31.25
N GLU A 29 -3.34 -7.67 31.44
CA GLU A 29 -4.80 -7.73 31.39
C GLU A 29 -5.21 -7.59 29.92
N ILE A 30 -5.68 -8.67 29.28
CA ILE A 30 -5.97 -8.68 27.84
C ILE A 30 -7.44 -8.95 27.59
N GLN A 31 -8.10 -8.02 26.90
CA GLN A 31 -9.46 -8.20 26.40
C GLN A 31 -9.44 -8.44 24.88
N ILE A 32 -9.92 -9.61 24.45
CA ILE A 32 -9.98 -9.99 23.03
C ILE A 32 -11.42 -9.94 22.53
N GLN A 33 -11.67 -9.10 21.53
CA GLN A 33 -12.97 -8.91 20.90
C GLN A 33 -12.87 -9.09 19.38
N GLY A 34 -13.39 -10.21 18.89
CA GLY A 34 -13.48 -10.51 17.47
C GLY A 34 -14.93 -10.40 16.98
N VAL A 35 -15.11 -9.87 15.77
CA VAL A 35 -16.42 -9.78 15.12
C VAL A 35 -16.49 -10.76 13.96
N ASN A 36 -17.44 -11.69 14.02
CA ASN A 36 -17.71 -12.60 12.90
C ASN A 36 -18.12 -11.79 11.66
N ARG A 37 -17.37 -11.96 10.56
CA ARG A 37 -17.52 -11.17 9.33
C ARG A 37 -17.39 -9.65 9.57
N GLY A 38 -16.71 -9.24 10.64
CA GLY A 38 -16.51 -7.86 11.00
C GLY A 38 -15.88 -7.03 9.89
N MET A 39 -16.41 -5.82 9.75
CA MET A 39 -15.96 -4.74 8.85
C MET A 39 -15.40 -3.60 9.69
N VAL A 40 -14.73 -2.62 9.09
CA VAL A 40 -14.18 -1.46 9.83
C VAL A 40 -15.28 -0.74 10.61
N SER A 41 -16.47 -0.58 10.03
CA SER A 41 -17.63 0.01 10.71
C SER A 41 -18.07 -0.73 11.99
N SER A 42 -17.68 -1.98 12.16
CA SER A 42 -17.97 -2.76 13.36
C SER A 42 -17.11 -2.35 14.56
N LEU A 43 -15.97 -1.69 14.35
CA LEU A 43 -15.07 -1.26 15.41
C LEU A 43 -15.72 -0.25 16.36
N PHE A 44 -16.50 0.69 15.82
CA PHE A 44 -17.14 1.77 16.58
C PHE A 44 -18.08 1.28 17.68
N LYS A 45 -18.62 0.05 17.55
CA LYS A 45 -19.48 -0.57 18.57
C LYS A 45 -18.73 -0.84 19.89
N TYR A 46 -17.41 -0.93 19.84
CA TYR A 46 -16.57 -1.26 21.00
C TYR A 46 -15.97 -0.03 21.68
N LEU A 47 -16.25 1.20 21.22
CA LEU A 47 -15.67 2.41 21.82
C LEU A 47 -16.02 2.54 23.31
N ILE A 48 -17.24 2.20 23.71
CA ILE A 48 -17.67 2.21 25.12
C ILE A 48 -16.86 1.18 25.94
N ASP A 49 -16.65 -0.02 25.39
CA ASP A 49 -15.91 -1.08 26.07
C ASP A 49 -14.42 -0.73 26.19
N ILE A 50 -13.83 -0.15 25.15
CA ILE A 50 -12.45 0.37 25.17
C ILE A 50 -12.32 1.46 26.23
N CYS A 51 -13.26 2.41 26.27
CA CYS A 51 -13.27 3.48 27.27
C CYS A 51 -13.31 2.94 28.71
N ARG A 52 -14.22 1.99 28.98
CA ARG A 52 -14.37 1.37 30.30
C ARG A 52 -13.16 0.53 30.71
N PHE A 53 -12.57 -0.19 29.75
CA PHE A 53 -11.42 -1.03 30.00
C PHE A 53 -10.13 -0.21 30.21
N SER A 54 -10.06 0.97 29.57
CA SER A 54 -8.91 1.90 29.61
C SER A 54 -7.59 1.19 29.28
N PRO A 55 -7.44 0.64 28.05
CA PRO A 55 -6.22 -0.06 27.67
C PRO A 55 -5.04 0.90 27.45
N ASP A 56 -3.84 0.40 27.75
CA ASP A 56 -2.57 1.05 27.36
C ASP A 56 -2.29 0.86 25.87
N VAL A 57 -2.74 -0.28 25.32
CA VAL A 57 -2.53 -0.66 23.92
C VAL A 57 -3.82 -1.17 23.30
N VAL A 58 -4.17 -0.65 22.12
CA VAL A 58 -5.24 -1.21 21.29
C VAL A 58 -4.63 -1.85 20.04
N PHE A 59 -4.82 -3.16 19.86
CA PHE A 59 -4.44 -3.85 18.64
C PHE A 59 -5.65 -4.03 17.72
N ILE A 60 -5.52 -3.73 16.43
CA ILE A 60 -6.60 -3.78 15.44
C ILE A 60 -6.15 -4.63 14.25
N GLN A 61 -6.94 -5.64 13.88
CA GLN A 61 -6.76 -6.38 12.63
C GLN A 61 -8.10 -6.57 11.90
N ILE A 62 -8.44 -5.59 11.05
CA ILE A 62 -9.73 -5.52 10.34
C ILE A 62 -9.59 -4.82 8.98
N GLY A 63 -10.59 -4.94 8.11
CA GLY A 63 -10.59 -4.38 6.74
C GLY A 63 -10.63 -5.46 5.65
N SER A 64 -10.13 -6.66 5.93
CA SER A 64 -10.12 -7.77 4.95
C SER A 64 -11.52 -8.25 4.51
N ASN A 65 -12.58 -7.89 5.26
CA ASN A 65 -13.95 -8.24 4.86
C ASN A 65 -14.66 -7.16 4.03
N ASP A 66 -14.09 -5.96 4.02
CA ASP A 66 -14.56 -4.76 3.35
C ASP A 66 -14.10 -4.79 1.88
N ILE A 67 -12.90 -5.32 1.61
CA ILE A 67 -12.35 -5.51 0.26
C ILE A 67 -13.30 -6.32 -0.64
N GLY A 68 -13.56 -5.79 -1.84
CA GLY A 68 -14.41 -6.41 -2.86
C GLY A 68 -15.90 -6.20 -2.63
N ARG A 69 -16.26 -5.19 -1.85
CA ARG A 69 -17.64 -4.67 -1.77
C ARG A 69 -17.72 -3.41 -2.62
N SER A 70 -18.83 -3.25 -3.34
CA SER A 70 -19.09 -2.12 -4.25
C SER A 70 -18.87 -0.76 -3.60
N GLU A 71 -19.21 -0.65 -2.32
CA GLU A 71 -19.19 0.57 -1.53
C GLU A 71 -17.83 0.86 -0.85
N HIS A 72 -16.86 -0.05 -0.94
CA HIS A 72 -15.60 0.03 -0.20
C HIS A 72 -14.38 -0.10 -1.12
N SER A 73 -13.88 1.03 -1.61
CA SER A 73 -12.53 1.13 -2.19
C SER A 73 -11.47 0.94 -1.09
N VAL A 74 -10.25 0.56 -1.48
CA VAL A 74 -9.12 0.46 -0.55
C VAL A 74 -8.89 1.78 0.20
N VAL A 75 -8.98 2.92 -0.51
CA VAL A 75 -8.87 4.27 0.05
C VAL A 75 -9.95 4.54 1.11
N ASN A 76 -11.19 4.14 0.87
CA ASN A 76 -12.26 4.33 1.85
C ASN A 76 -12.06 3.47 3.10
N ILE A 77 -11.52 2.25 2.94
CA ILE A 77 -11.20 1.35 4.05
C ILE A 77 -10.05 1.94 4.89
N GLU A 78 -9.00 2.42 4.22
CA GLU A 78 -7.87 3.14 4.82
C GLU A 78 -8.37 4.33 5.66
N PHE A 79 -9.16 5.22 5.05
CA PHE A 79 -9.71 6.40 5.70
C PHE A 79 -10.57 6.05 6.92
N ALA A 80 -11.40 5.01 6.84
CA ALA A 80 -12.22 4.56 7.96
C ALA A 80 -11.37 4.01 9.12
N ILE A 81 -10.26 3.31 8.82
CA ILE A 81 -9.32 2.84 9.83
C ILE A 81 -8.58 4.02 10.47
N GLN A 82 -8.08 4.95 9.66
CA GLN A 82 -7.44 6.18 10.13
C GLN A 82 -8.37 6.94 11.09
N HIS A 83 -9.61 7.19 10.68
CA HIS A 83 -10.59 7.89 11.52
C HIS A 83 -10.85 7.18 12.85
N PHE A 84 -10.95 5.84 12.83
CA PHE A 84 -11.10 5.09 14.08
C PHE A 84 -9.87 5.24 15.00
N ILE A 85 -8.65 5.25 14.45
CA ILE A 85 -7.41 5.47 15.20
C ILE A 85 -7.39 6.88 15.83
N GLU A 86 -7.79 7.91 15.10
CA GLU A 86 -7.90 9.29 15.61
C GLU A 86 -8.87 9.40 16.79
N VAL A 87 -10.00 8.67 16.73
CA VAL A 87 -10.94 8.57 17.85
C VAL A 87 -10.28 7.91 19.06
N LEU A 88 -9.52 6.82 18.88
CA LEU A 88 -8.79 6.19 19.98
C LEU A 88 -7.78 7.14 20.62
N PHE A 89 -7.04 7.92 19.83
CA PHE A 89 -6.10 8.89 20.39
C PHE A 89 -6.79 10.03 21.12
N SER A 90 -7.98 10.44 20.68
CA SER A 90 -8.83 11.42 21.37
C SER A 90 -9.36 10.89 22.71
N MET A 91 -9.44 9.57 22.86
CA MET A 91 -9.75 8.88 24.12
C MET A 91 -8.51 8.66 25.01
N ASN A 92 -7.37 9.28 24.69
CA ASN A 92 -6.09 9.14 25.37
C ASN A 92 -5.51 7.73 25.36
N ILE A 93 -5.83 6.89 24.37
CA ILE A 93 -5.15 5.59 24.20
C ILE A 93 -3.67 5.85 23.86
N PRO A 94 -2.71 5.35 24.66
CA PRO A 94 -1.29 5.64 24.44
C PRO A 94 -0.75 5.12 23.10
N LEU A 95 -1.03 3.84 22.81
CA LEU A 95 -0.49 3.13 21.65
C LEU A 95 -1.59 2.38 20.88
N VAL A 96 -1.59 2.52 19.56
CA VAL A 96 -2.44 1.74 18.65
C VAL A 96 -1.58 0.91 17.72
N MET A 97 -1.80 -0.41 17.70
CA MET A 97 -1.14 -1.33 16.79
C MET A 97 -2.11 -1.76 15.70
N VAL A 98 -1.73 -1.65 14.44
CA VAL A 98 -2.53 -2.11 13.30
C VAL A 98 -1.87 -3.33 12.69
N GLY A 99 -2.51 -4.49 12.84
CA GLY A 99 -2.03 -5.75 12.31
C GLY A 99 -2.21 -5.87 10.80
N LEU A 100 -1.15 -6.34 10.15
CA LEU A 100 -1.14 -6.75 8.74
C LEU A 100 -2.34 -7.65 8.40
N LEU A 101 -2.97 -7.37 7.27
CA LEU A 101 -4.01 -8.23 6.70
C LEU A 101 -3.37 -9.35 5.87
N PHE A 102 -3.90 -10.57 6.02
CA PHE A 102 -3.36 -11.74 5.35
C PHE A 102 -3.95 -11.91 3.94
N ASN A 103 -3.10 -12.35 3.01
CA ASN A 103 -3.56 -12.90 1.73
C ASN A 103 -4.40 -14.15 1.98
N ARG A 104 -5.26 -14.46 1.00
CA ARG A 104 -6.16 -15.60 1.02
C ARG A 104 -5.97 -16.46 -0.22
N ASN A 105 -6.30 -17.73 -0.11
CA ASN A 105 -6.28 -18.69 -1.21
C ASN A 105 -7.68 -18.92 -1.79
N LYS A 106 -8.72 -18.39 -1.12
CA LYS A 106 -10.09 -18.36 -1.64
C LYS A 106 -10.75 -17.03 -1.31
N VAL A 107 -11.66 -16.62 -2.19
CA VAL A 107 -12.54 -15.46 -2.01
C VAL A 107 -13.99 -15.92 -2.13
N LEU A 108 -14.90 -15.22 -1.47
CA LEU A 108 -16.33 -15.51 -1.61
C LEU A 108 -16.77 -15.10 -3.00
N ALA A 109 -17.36 -16.02 -3.78
CA ALA A 109 -17.81 -15.77 -5.16
C ALA A 109 -18.66 -14.50 -5.30
N LYS A 110 -19.50 -14.21 -4.29
CA LYS A 110 -20.36 -13.01 -4.25
C LYS A 110 -19.62 -11.66 -4.21
N ARG A 111 -18.29 -11.64 -4.07
CA ARG A 111 -17.49 -10.41 -4.14
C ARG A 111 -17.15 -9.99 -5.57
N GLY A 112 -17.36 -10.85 -6.55
CA GLY A 112 -17.03 -10.54 -7.95
C GLY A 112 -15.53 -10.31 -8.22
N LEU A 113 -14.65 -10.71 -7.29
CA LEU A 113 -13.20 -10.61 -7.43
C LEU A 113 -12.60 -11.99 -7.63
N THR A 114 -11.51 -12.05 -8.40
CA THR A 114 -10.58 -13.17 -8.37
C THR A 114 -9.74 -13.14 -7.08
N VAL A 115 -9.09 -14.26 -6.76
CA VAL A 115 -8.16 -14.33 -5.61
C VAL A 115 -7.00 -13.35 -5.78
N SER A 116 -6.45 -13.22 -6.99
CA SER A 116 -5.36 -12.27 -7.28
C SER A 116 -5.78 -10.84 -6.98
N GLN A 117 -6.88 -10.37 -7.59
CA GLN A 117 -7.37 -9.00 -7.39
C GLN A 117 -7.66 -8.68 -5.93
N TYR A 118 -8.20 -9.64 -5.17
CA TYR A 118 -8.40 -9.48 -3.74
C TYR A 118 -7.08 -9.34 -2.99
N ASN A 119 -6.09 -10.19 -3.27
CA ASN A 119 -4.78 -10.13 -2.62
C ASN A 119 -4.00 -8.87 -3.03
N ASP A 120 -4.13 -8.40 -4.28
CA ASP A 120 -3.56 -7.13 -4.74
C ASP A 120 -4.14 -5.96 -3.92
N SER A 121 -5.45 -5.98 -3.66
CA SER A 121 -6.11 -5.00 -2.80
C SER A 121 -5.68 -5.10 -1.33
N VAL A 122 -5.38 -6.32 -0.83
CA VAL A 122 -4.83 -6.53 0.51
C VAL A 122 -3.43 -5.93 0.60
N ILE A 123 -2.59 -6.13 -0.41
CA ILE A 123 -1.24 -5.57 -0.49
C ILE A 123 -1.30 -4.04 -0.52
N ASP A 124 -2.13 -3.47 -1.39
CA ASP A 124 -2.35 -2.02 -1.47
C ASP A 124 -2.80 -1.43 -0.12
N LEU A 125 -3.81 -2.04 0.51
CA LEU A 125 -4.29 -1.60 1.82
C LEU A 125 -3.19 -1.71 2.89
N ASN A 126 -2.43 -2.80 2.94
CA ASN A 126 -1.33 -2.96 3.90
C ASN A 126 -0.24 -1.90 3.70
N CYS A 127 0.13 -1.60 2.45
CA CYS A 127 1.10 -0.53 2.13
C CYS A 127 0.61 0.83 2.64
N LYS A 128 -0.67 1.14 2.45
CA LYS A 128 -1.30 2.37 2.94
C LYS A 128 -1.34 2.43 4.47
N LEU A 129 -1.75 1.35 5.12
CA LEU A 129 -1.76 1.24 6.59
C LEU A 129 -0.34 1.35 7.19
N GLN A 130 0.68 0.86 6.49
CA GLN A 130 2.07 1.05 6.89
C GLN A 130 2.50 2.50 6.72
N HIS A 131 2.10 3.17 5.64
CA HIS A 131 2.38 4.58 5.42
C HIS A 131 1.72 5.47 6.48
N LEU A 132 0.49 5.12 6.88
CA LEU A 132 -0.30 5.80 7.92
C LEU A 132 0.46 5.97 9.24
N GLN A 133 1.32 5.01 9.60
CA GLN A 133 2.16 5.10 10.80
C GLN A 133 2.94 6.41 10.88
N ARG A 134 3.38 6.96 9.74
CA ARG A 134 4.19 8.19 9.68
C ARG A 134 3.43 9.43 10.17
N PHE A 135 2.10 9.44 10.11
CA PHE A 135 1.28 10.58 10.56
C PHE A 135 1.00 10.57 12.06
N PHE A 136 1.15 9.42 12.73
CA PHE A 136 0.81 9.25 14.14
C PHE A 136 2.05 9.14 15.04
N ASN A 137 3.21 9.56 14.55
CA ASN A 137 4.49 9.50 15.27
C ASN A 137 4.71 8.11 15.90
N ASN A 138 5.22 8.05 17.13
CA ASN A 138 5.47 6.81 17.87
C ASN A 138 4.21 6.25 18.54
N ARG A 139 3.01 6.80 18.29
CA ARG A 139 1.75 6.35 18.91
C ARG A 139 1.01 5.31 18.09
N MET A 140 1.41 5.10 16.83
CA MET A 140 0.90 4.02 15.99
C MET A 140 2.04 3.08 15.59
N ILE A 141 1.78 1.78 15.56
CA ILE A 141 2.70 0.78 15.01
C ILE A 141 1.95 -0.07 13.98
N PHE A 142 2.48 -0.16 12.77
CA PHE A 142 2.03 -1.16 11.80
C PHE A 142 2.72 -2.50 12.10
N TRP A 143 1.94 -3.47 12.56
CA TRP A 143 2.45 -4.75 13.04
C TRP A 143 2.46 -5.81 11.95
N VAL A 144 3.65 -6.25 11.56
CA VAL A 144 3.84 -7.31 10.57
C VAL A 144 4.08 -8.65 11.25
N HIS A 145 3.20 -9.61 10.98
CA HIS A 145 3.35 -10.97 11.46
C HIS A 145 4.39 -11.71 10.62
N ARG A 146 5.55 -12.04 11.22
CA ARG A 146 6.61 -12.77 10.52
C ARG A 146 6.07 -14.10 9.96
N GLY A 147 6.21 -14.28 8.64
CA GLY A 147 5.78 -15.50 7.95
C GLY A 147 4.27 -15.62 7.68
N LEU A 148 3.45 -14.59 8.00
CA LEU A 148 2.00 -14.60 7.70
C LEU A 148 1.58 -13.57 6.64
N GLN A 149 2.51 -12.81 6.07
CA GLN A 149 2.22 -11.88 4.97
C GLN A 149 1.77 -12.63 3.71
N PHE A 150 2.49 -13.69 3.38
CA PHE A 150 2.19 -14.60 2.26
C PHE A 150 1.97 -16.00 2.84
N PRO A 151 0.81 -16.24 3.47
CA PRO A 151 0.55 -17.50 4.14
C PRO A 151 0.52 -18.63 3.12
N THR A 152 1.33 -19.65 3.37
CA THR A 152 1.36 -20.88 2.59
C THR A 152 0.07 -21.70 2.82
N HIS A 153 -0.23 -22.63 1.92
CA HIS A 153 -1.46 -23.44 2.01
C HIS A 153 -1.58 -24.25 3.31
N ASP A 154 -0.45 -24.64 3.91
CA ASP A 154 -0.36 -25.44 5.14
C ASP A 154 -0.70 -24.66 6.42
N ILE A 155 -0.79 -23.32 6.38
CA ILE A 155 -1.13 -22.49 7.55
C ILE A 155 -2.54 -21.88 7.48
N LEU A 156 -3.20 -22.02 6.33
CA LEU A 156 -4.61 -21.67 6.16
C LEU A 156 -5.52 -22.89 6.37
N ASP A 157 -6.78 -22.64 6.73
CA ASP A 157 -7.79 -23.67 6.85
C ASP A 157 -8.28 -24.16 5.48
N LYS A 158 -9.14 -25.19 5.48
CA LYS A 158 -9.72 -25.76 4.25
C LYS A 158 -10.47 -24.73 3.38
N HIS A 159 -10.91 -23.62 3.97
CA HIS A 159 -11.58 -22.54 3.26
C HIS A 159 -10.59 -21.54 2.68
N GLY A 160 -9.28 -21.64 2.96
CA GLY A 160 -8.25 -20.78 2.39
C GLY A 160 -8.40 -19.31 2.78
N VAL A 161 -9.17 -19.01 3.84
CA VAL A 161 -9.48 -17.65 4.29
C VAL A 161 -8.93 -17.41 5.68
N HIS A 162 -9.06 -18.40 6.57
CA HIS A 162 -8.68 -18.28 7.97
C HIS A 162 -7.43 -19.08 8.26
N LEU A 163 -6.70 -18.71 9.31
CA LEU A 163 -5.59 -19.53 9.81
C LEU A 163 -6.11 -20.84 10.40
N ASN A 164 -5.39 -21.94 10.17
CA ASN A 164 -5.63 -23.21 10.84
C ASN A 164 -4.91 -23.25 12.22
N THR A 165 -4.84 -24.40 12.88
CA THR A 165 -4.18 -24.51 14.19
C THR A 165 -2.71 -24.09 14.15
N GLU A 166 -1.95 -24.53 13.14
CA GLU A 166 -0.54 -24.17 12.98
C GLU A 166 -0.37 -22.69 12.63
N GLY A 167 -1.20 -22.16 11.73
CA GLY A 167 -1.22 -20.72 11.42
C GLY A 167 -1.51 -19.87 12.67
N ASN A 168 -2.48 -20.26 13.49
CA ASN A 168 -2.77 -19.57 14.75
C ASN A 168 -1.63 -19.70 15.76
N ARG A 169 -0.95 -20.86 15.82
CA ARG A 169 0.26 -21.03 16.64
C ARG A 169 1.36 -20.06 16.22
N ARG A 170 1.61 -19.89 14.92
CA ARG A 170 2.56 -18.87 14.42
C ARG A 170 2.10 -17.45 14.69
N ASN A 171 0.79 -17.22 14.67
CA ASN A 171 0.19 -15.93 15.03
C ASN A 171 0.35 -15.57 16.52
N GLN A 172 0.68 -16.54 17.40
CA GLN A 172 0.99 -16.27 18.81
C GLN A 172 2.20 -15.35 19.00
N ILE A 173 2.99 -15.04 17.95
CA ILE A 173 4.02 -13.99 18.03
C ILE A 173 3.42 -12.62 18.42
N LEU A 174 2.12 -12.37 18.19
CA LEU A 174 1.43 -11.22 18.77
C LEU A 174 1.56 -11.12 20.29
N GLN A 175 1.68 -12.24 20.99
CA GLN A 175 1.78 -12.29 22.45
C GLN A 175 3.15 -11.77 22.92
N ASN A 176 4.21 -12.10 22.17
CA ASN A 176 5.56 -11.61 22.46
C ASN A 176 5.71 -10.14 22.05
N ALA A 177 4.98 -9.71 21.02
CA ALA A 177 4.98 -8.37 20.47
C ALA A 177 4.32 -7.30 21.34
N ILE A 178 3.29 -7.71 22.09
CA ILE A 178 2.55 -6.86 22.99
C ILE A 178 3.33 -6.64 24.30
N GLN A 179 4.48 -7.31 24.50
CA GLN A 179 5.39 -6.85 25.53
C GLN A 179 5.85 -5.43 25.17
N PRO A 180 5.76 -4.46 26.10
CA PRO A 180 6.39 -3.17 25.87
C PRO A 180 7.85 -3.46 25.51
N PRO A 181 8.43 -2.76 24.51
CA PRO A 181 9.88 -2.86 24.31
C PRO A 181 10.51 -2.63 25.68
N ASP A 182 11.46 -3.48 26.09
CA ASP A 182 12.20 -3.24 27.31
C ASP A 182 12.79 -1.84 27.20
N VAL A 183 12.11 -0.86 27.80
CA VAL A 183 12.62 0.50 27.89
C VAL A 183 13.65 0.43 29.02
N ASN A 184 14.78 -0.21 28.73
CA ASN A 184 16.02 0.10 29.40
C ASN A 184 16.32 1.56 29.06
N ILE A 185 15.76 2.46 29.86
CA ILE A 185 16.35 3.78 30.12
C ILE A 185 17.61 3.50 30.93
N GLU A 186 18.58 2.80 30.35
CA GLU A 186 19.95 2.93 30.82
C GLU A 186 20.41 4.29 30.30
N ASP A 187 20.70 5.19 31.24
CA ASP A 187 21.37 6.45 31.01
C ASP A 187 22.51 6.25 30.00
N THR A 188 22.30 6.67 28.76
CA THR A 188 23.33 6.75 27.72
C THR A 188 24.27 7.92 28.02
N SER A 189 24.93 7.85 29.17
CA SER A 189 26.04 8.70 29.55
C SER A 189 27.30 7.85 29.75
N THR A 190 27.61 6.93 28.83
CA THR A 190 28.96 6.35 28.62
C THR A 190 28.95 5.32 27.48
N ALA A 191 29.02 5.76 26.23
CA ALA A 191 29.43 4.91 25.12
C ALA A 191 30.14 5.74 24.03
N THR A 192 31.44 5.84 24.24
CA THR A 192 32.55 5.90 23.29
C THR A 192 32.20 5.99 21.79
N SER A 193 32.52 7.15 21.22
CA SER A 193 33.00 7.42 19.87
C SER A 193 33.47 6.18 19.08
N MET A 194 32.63 5.71 18.15
CA MET A 194 33.04 5.07 16.89
C MET A 194 31.98 5.31 15.79
N THR A 195 32.31 6.27 14.92
CA THR A 195 31.89 6.48 13.52
C THR A 195 30.40 6.71 13.19
N ASP A 196 29.94 7.95 13.45
CA ASP A 196 28.76 8.59 12.86
C ASP A 196 28.93 8.99 11.37
N ASP A 197 30.10 8.74 10.78
CA ASP A 197 30.41 9.23 9.43
C ASP A 197 29.65 8.46 8.33
N ASN A 198 29.35 7.17 8.55
CA ASN A 198 28.79 6.32 7.49
C ASN A 198 27.28 6.54 7.28
N ALA A 199 26.53 6.80 8.35
CA ALA A 199 25.09 7.12 8.25
C ALA A 199 24.88 8.51 7.62
N ASN A 200 25.80 9.45 7.87
CA ASN A 200 25.76 10.78 7.26
C ASN A 200 26.01 10.75 5.74
N ASP A 201 26.82 9.81 5.26
CA ASP A 201 27.09 9.68 3.82
C ASP A 201 25.91 9.07 3.05
N GLU A 202 25.16 8.13 3.63
CA GLU A 202 23.93 7.61 3.01
C GLU A 202 22.81 8.67 2.94
N ILE A 203 22.67 9.47 4.00
CA ILE A 203 21.72 10.59 4.04
C ILE A 203 22.12 11.65 3.01
N ARG A 204 23.40 12.04 2.93
CA ARG A 204 23.90 12.99 1.93
C ARG A 204 23.67 12.50 0.50
N THR A 205 23.91 11.21 0.25
CA THR A 205 23.66 10.60 -1.06
C THR A 205 22.19 10.69 -1.43
N SER A 206 21.30 10.35 -0.50
CA SER A 206 19.85 10.43 -0.70
C SER A 206 19.36 11.85 -0.98
N ILE A 207 19.89 12.85 -0.25
CA ILE A 207 19.58 14.28 -0.45
C ILE A 207 20.04 14.76 -1.84
N ASN A 208 21.23 14.32 -2.29
CA ASN A 208 21.75 14.69 -3.60
C ASN A 208 20.93 14.08 -4.74
N THR A 209 20.51 12.81 -4.61
CA THR A 209 19.61 12.16 -5.57
C THR A 209 18.26 12.88 -5.66
N LEU A 210 17.67 13.24 -4.51
CA LEU A 210 16.40 13.97 -4.47
C LEU A 210 16.52 15.37 -5.10
N SER A 211 17.59 16.11 -4.80
CA SER A 211 17.84 17.43 -5.35
C SER A 211 17.98 17.40 -6.87
N LYS A 212 18.64 16.37 -7.42
CA LYS A 212 18.76 16.18 -8.87
C LYS A 212 17.40 15.90 -9.52
N ALA A 213 16.56 15.08 -8.90
CA ALA A 213 15.20 14.81 -9.39
C ALA A 213 14.33 16.07 -9.42
N VAL A 214 14.42 16.91 -8.37
CA VAL A 214 13.71 18.19 -8.30
C VAL A 214 14.20 19.17 -9.39
N SER A 215 15.50 19.22 -9.65
CA SER A 215 16.05 20.04 -10.74
C SER A 215 15.52 19.61 -12.10
N ASN A 216 15.53 18.30 -12.39
CA ASN A 216 15.02 17.76 -13.65
C ASN A 216 13.52 18.08 -13.86
N LEU A 217 12.71 18.02 -12.79
CA LEU A 217 11.30 18.39 -12.85
C LEU A 217 11.11 19.88 -13.15
N LYS A 218 11.95 20.74 -12.58
CA LYS A 218 11.93 22.18 -12.84
C LYS A 218 12.29 22.50 -14.29
N ASP A 219 13.29 21.82 -14.85
CA ASP A 219 13.69 21.98 -16.24
C ASP A 219 12.57 21.52 -17.19
N HIS A 220 11.91 20.41 -16.88
CA HIS A 220 10.76 19.92 -17.65
C HIS A 220 9.58 20.90 -17.62
N LEU A 221 9.24 21.44 -16.45
CA LEU A 221 8.20 22.46 -16.30
C LEU A 221 8.51 23.73 -17.10
N THR A 222 9.78 24.16 -17.12
CA THR A 222 10.23 25.31 -17.91
C THR A 222 10.06 25.03 -19.41
N SER A 223 10.47 23.85 -19.88
CA SER A 223 10.28 23.43 -21.27
C SER A 223 8.81 23.37 -21.70
N VAL A 224 7.91 22.87 -20.84
CA VAL A 224 6.47 22.87 -21.09
C VAL A 224 5.93 24.30 -21.16
N SER A 225 6.36 25.19 -20.25
CA SER A 225 5.98 26.60 -20.25
C SER A 225 6.40 27.32 -21.53
N ASP A 226 7.63 27.10 -22.00
CA ASP A 226 8.15 27.69 -23.24
C ASP A 226 7.41 27.18 -24.47
N THR A 227 7.03 25.90 -24.47
CA THR A 227 6.21 25.28 -25.52
C THR A 227 4.81 25.92 -25.56
N ILE A 228 4.18 26.14 -24.41
CA ILE A 228 2.87 26.83 -24.34
C ILE A 228 3.00 28.27 -24.87
N LYS A 229 4.10 28.96 -24.53
CA LYS A 229 4.35 30.33 -24.99
C LYS A 229 4.53 30.39 -26.51
N SER A 230 5.28 29.46 -27.11
CA SER A 230 5.47 29.43 -28.56
C SER A 230 4.17 29.11 -29.30
N PHE A 231 3.32 28.23 -28.77
CA PHE A 231 1.97 28.00 -29.31
C PHE A 231 1.10 29.26 -29.27
N LYS A 232 1.20 30.04 -28.19
CA LYS A 232 0.47 31.31 -28.07
C LYS A 232 0.97 32.34 -29.10
N GLU A 233 2.27 32.48 -29.28
CA GLU A 233 2.87 33.39 -30.28
C GLU A 233 2.54 32.97 -31.74
N GLN A 234 2.43 31.67 -32.01
CA GLN A 234 1.98 31.15 -33.31
C GLN A 234 0.48 31.38 -33.55
N SER A 235 -0.34 31.27 -32.50
CA SER A 235 -1.77 31.60 -32.56
C SER A 235 -1.98 33.10 -32.79
N ASP A 236 -1.20 33.94 -32.11
CA ASP A 236 -1.28 35.40 -32.24
C ASP A 236 -0.77 35.93 -33.59
N SER A 237 0.12 35.20 -34.28
CA SER A 237 0.58 35.55 -35.62
C SER A 237 -0.30 35.01 -36.76
N SER A 238 -1.15 34.00 -36.49
CA SER A 238 -2.15 33.48 -37.47
C SER A 238 -3.48 34.25 -37.48
N LEU A 239 -3.62 35.27 -36.63
CA LEU A 239 -4.84 36.07 -36.45
C LEU A 239 -5.19 37.04 -37.61
N GLU A 240 -4.53 36.95 -38.78
CA GLU A 240 -5.06 37.55 -40.01
C GLU A 240 -6.24 36.76 -40.60
N ASN A 241 -6.50 35.52 -40.15
CA ASN A 241 -7.75 34.81 -40.42
C ASN A 241 -8.35 34.32 -39.10
N GLN A 242 -9.46 34.92 -38.68
CA GLN A 242 -10.13 34.67 -37.40
C GLN A 242 -10.53 33.20 -37.23
N GLN A 243 -9.73 32.42 -36.51
CA GLN A 243 -10.17 31.19 -35.85
C GLN A 243 -9.75 31.25 -34.37
N HIS A 244 -10.74 31.24 -33.48
CA HIS A 244 -10.51 31.20 -32.04
C HIS A 244 -10.14 29.77 -31.62
N ILE A 245 -8.85 29.52 -31.38
CA ILE A 245 -8.39 28.27 -30.77
C ILE A 245 -8.41 28.43 -29.25
N THR A 246 -9.16 27.58 -28.54
CA THR A 246 -9.18 27.54 -27.07
C THR A 246 -8.42 26.31 -26.60
N VAL A 247 -7.31 26.50 -25.90
CA VAL A 247 -6.53 25.40 -25.29
C VAL A 247 -6.88 25.31 -23.81
N GLN A 248 -7.55 24.24 -23.40
CA GLN A 248 -7.74 23.89 -21.99
C GLN A 248 -6.71 22.82 -21.58
N VAL A 249 -5.98 23.09 -20.50
CA VAL A 249 -5.04 22.14 -19.90
C VAL A 249 -5.67 21.62 -18.61
N ASP A 250 -6.21 20.40 -18.65
CA ASP A 250 -6.73 19.73 -17.47
C ASP A 250 -5.62 18.90 -16.81
N ILE A 251 -5.25 19.29 -15.59
CA ILE A 251 -4.35 18.51 -14.75
C ILE A 251 -5.22 17.52 -13.98
N MET A 252 -5.21 16.25 -14.38
CA MET A 252 -5.93 15.19 -13.66
C MET A 252 -5.17 14.83 -12.37
N ASP A 253 -5.82 15.01 -11.21
CA ASP A 253 -5.25 14.63 -9.90
C ASP A 253 -5.05 13.11 -9.72
N GLN A 254 -5.55 12.28 -10.64
CA GLN A 254 -5.35 10.81 -10.66
C GLN A 254 -5.44 10.26 -12.11
N PRO A 255 -4.34 9.78 -12.72
CA PRO A 255 -4.42 9.10 -14.02
C PRO A 255 -4.93 7.64 -13.87
N PRO A 256 -5.53 7.05 -14.91
CA PRO A 256 -5.84 5.62 -14.91
C PRO A 256 -4.57 4.80 -14.79
N ILE A 257 -4.69 3.71 -14.03
CA ILE A 257 -3.61 2.78 -13.69
C ILE A 257 -2.93 2.30 -14.99
N HIS A 258 -1.66 2.68 -15.15
CA HIS A 258 -0.69 2.36 -16.22
C HIS A 258 -0.23 3.47 -17.17
N GLN A 259 -0.61 4.75 -16.98
CA GLN A 259 0.10 5.85 -17.67
C GLN A 259 0.38 7.03 -16.72
N THR A 260 1.64 7.22 -16.36
CA THR A 260 2.12 8.54 -15.92
C THR A 260 2.54 9.30 -17.17
N GLY A 261 1.60 10.05 -17.76
CA GLY A 261 1.84 10.97 -18.86
C GLY A 261 0.93 12.17 -18.74
N ILE A 262 1.47 13.37 -18.95
CA ILE A 262 0.66 14.59 -19.08
C ILE A 262 -0.10 14.48 -20.40
N THR A 263 -1.43 14.47 -20.34
CA THR A 263 -2.27 14.44 -21.55
C THR A 263 -2.78 15.86 -21.83
N ALA A 264 -2.26 16.50 -22.87
CA ALA A 264 -2.80 17.77 -23.36
C ALA A 264 -3.83 17.49 -24.45
N THR A 265 -5.07 17.96 -24.27
CA THR A 265 -6.13 17.81 -25.27
C THR A 265 -6.33 19.13 -26.00
N ILE A 266 -6.03 19.18 -27.29
CA ILE A 266 -6.25 20.36 -28.13
C ILE A 266 -7.64 20.19 -28.78
N THR A 267 -8.55 21.13 -28.51
CA THR A 267 -9.88 21.14 -29.12
C THR A 267 -9.98 22.32 -30.07
N GLU A 268 -10.17 22.04 -31.36
CA GLU A 268 -10.32 23.06 -32.40
C GLU A 268 -11.83 23.30 -32.63
N GLN A 269 -12.32 24.51 -32.37
CA GLN A 269 -13.69 24.92 -32.68
C GLN A 269 -13.68 25.90 -33.84
N THR A 270 -14.25 25.50 -34.97
CA THR A 270 -14.50 26.38 -36.11
C THR A 270 -15.93 26.91 -36.03
N GLN A 271 -16.10 28.21 -35.77
CA GLN A 271 -17.38 28.88 -35.99
C GLN A 271 -17.49 29.18 -37.49
N ASN A 272 -18.35 28.42 -38.18
CA ASN A 272 -18.83 28.80 -39.49
C ASN A 272 -20.12 29.60 -39.29
N ASP A 273 -20.10 30.89 -39.66
CA ASP A 273 -21.32 31.69 -39.76
C ASP A 273 -22.24 31.01 -40.79
N ASN A 274 -23.37 30.50 -40.30
CA ASN A 274 -24.38 29.70 -40.99
C ASN A 274 -24.20 28.17 -40.96
N SER A 275 -24.01 27.57 -39.79
CA SER A 275 -24.80 26.40 -39.34
C SER A 275 -24.35 25.92 -37.96
N ASN A 276 -25.30 25.73 -37.04
CA ASN A 276 -25.03 25.11 -35.75
C ASN A 276 -24.76 23.61 -35.92
N GLY A 277 -23.48 23.24 -36.01
CA GLY A 277 -23.02 21.86 -35.93
C GLY A 277 -21.67 21.77 -35.25
N THR A 278 -21.60 21.12 -34.08
CA THR A 278 -20.33 20.82 -33.39
C THR A 278 -19.71 19.58 -34.03
N ILE A 279 -18.51 19.70 -34.59
CA ILE A 279 -17.70 18.55 -35.01
C ILE A 279 -16.58 18.36 -33.99
N SER A 280 -16.65 17.28 -33.20
CA SER A 280 -15.56 16.86 -32.33
C SER A 280 -14.76 15.76 -33.03
N ARG A 281 -13.47 16.01 -33.30
CA ARG A 281 -12.55 14.98 -33.83
C ARG A 281 -11.61 14.54 -32.71
N ILE A 282 -11.81 13.32 -32.22
CA ILE A 282 -10.90 12.68 -31.28
C ILE A 282 -9.90 11.87 -32.09
N GLY A 283 -8.65 12.33 -32.18
CA GLY A 283 -7.57 11.57 -32.79
C GLY A 283 -6.94 10.64 -31.77
N THR A 284 -7.16 9.33 -31.89
CA THR A 284 -6.33 8.31 -31.24
C THR A 284 -5.40 7.72 -32.29
N ASN A 285 -4.08 7.87 -32.11
CA ASN A 285 -3.09 7.21 -32.96
C ASN A 285 -3.16 5.69 -32.78
N ASN A 286 -3.82 5.01 -33.71
CA ASN A 286 -3.68 3.57 -33.93
C ASN A 286 -2.90 3.37 -35.23
N SER A 287 -1.70 2.80 -35.12
CA SER A 287 -0.84 2.47 -36.25
C SER A 287 -1.33 1.20 -36.95
N ASN A 288 -1.84 1.35 -38.18
CA ASN A 288 -1.84 0.33 -39.22
C ASN A 288 -1.88 1.06 -40.57
N TYR A 289 -0.73 1.20 -41.23
CA TYR A 289 -0.50 1.07 -42.68
C TYR A 289 0.95 1.49 -43.04
N ASP A 290 1.41 0.95 -44.17
CA ASP A 290 2.79 0.76 -44.62
C ASP A 290 3.69 2.00 -44.83
N SER A 291 4.98 1.77 -44.58
CA SER A 291 6.27 2.47 -44.83
C SER A 291 6.40 3.43 -46.06
N PRO A 292 7.54 4.16 -46.26
CA PRO A 292 8.77 4.39 -45.45
C PRO A 292 8.99 5.93 -45.21
N SER A 293 9.90 6.49 -44.41
CA SER A 293 11.23 6.17 -43.92
C SER A 293 11.68 7.28 -42.94
N TYR A 294 12.65 6.92 -42.08
CA TYR A 294 13.46 7.76 -41.19
C TYR A 294 12.76 8.40 -39.99
N LEU A 295 12.91 7.76 -38.83
CA LEU A 295 13.23 8.44 -37.57
C LEU A 295 13.86 7.44 -36.59
N GLU A 296 14.84 7.93 -35.85
CA GLU A 296 15.77 7.20 -35.00
C GLU A 296 15.10 6.44 -33.86
N ASN A 297 15.67 5.29 -33.53
CA ASN A 297 15.26 4.46 -32.40
C ASN A 297 15.51 5.18 -31.07
N VAL A 298 14.44 5.46 -30.31
CA VAL A 298 14.55 5.73 -28.88
C VAL A 298 14.10 4.48 -28.12
N THR A 299 15.07 3.76 -27.58
CA THR A 299 14.84 2.61 -26.71
C THR A 299 14.40 3.10 -25.33
N PHE A 300 13.19 2.73 -24.89
CA PHE A 300 12.77 2.94 -23.50
C PHE A 300 13.05 1.68 -22.68
N THR A 301 13.96 1.80 -21.72
CA THR A 301 14.22 0.77 -20.71
C THR A 301 13.12 0.86 -19.65
N GLN A 302 12.29 -0.18 -19.54
CA GLN A 302 11.32 -0.30 -18.45
C GLN A 302 12.03 -0.72 -17.16
N THR A 303 12.05 0.17 -16.16
CA THR A 303 12.54 -0.18 -14.82
C THR A 303 11.39 -0.80 -14.02
N THR A 304 11.38 -2.12 -13.89
CA THR A 304 10.54 -2.82 -12.90
C THR A 304 11.18 -2.74 -11.52
N CYS A 305 10.40 -2.42 -10.49
CA CYS A 305 10.79 -2.59 -9.09
C CYS A 305 10.90 -4.08 -8.76
N ASN A 306 12.06 -4.68 -9.03
CA ASN A 306 12.46 -5.96 -8.48
C ASN A 306 13.51 -5.71 -7.40
N ASN A 307 13.13 -5.88 -6.13
CA ASN A 307 14.11 -6.21 -5.10
C ASN A 307 14.28 -7.73 -5.11
N THR A 308 15.21 -8.19 -5.95
CA THR A 308 15.70 -9.56 -5.94
C THR A 308 16.72 -9.69 -4.81
N PHE A 309 16.41 -10.48 -3.78
CA PHE A 309 17.47 -11.06 -2.95
C PHE A 309 18.19 -12.12 -3.79
N GLN A 310 19.40 -11.82 -4.27
CA GLN A 310 20.32 -12.84 -4.76
C GLN A 310 20.96 -13.53 -3.55
N SER A 311 20.57 -14.78 -3.28
CA SER A 311 21.42 -15.69 -2.52
C SER A 311 22.43 -16.31 -3.48
N VAL A 312 23.70 -15.96 -3.32
CA VAL A 312 24.83 -16.64 -3.96
C VAL A 312 24.93 -18.04 -3.36
N LEU A 313 24.70 -19.08 -4.16
CA LEU A 313 25.13 -20.44 -3.86
C LEU A 313 26.42 -20.72 -4.62
N PRO A 314 27.48 -21.26 -3.97
CA PRO A 314 28.66 -21.69 -4.69
C PRO A 314 28.37 -23.02 -5.41
N LEU A 315 28.66 -23.04 -6.71
CA LEU A 315 28.78 -24.27 -7.50
C LEU A 315 30.04 -25.03 -7.09
N GLY A 316 29.89 -26.35 -6.91
CA GLY A 316 30.98 -27.30 -7.14
C GLY A 316 31.02 -28.50 -6.18
N ALA A 317 30.37 -29.61 -6.57
CA ALA A 317 31.00 -30.93 -6.63
C ALA A 317 30.02 -31.99 -7.17
N THR A 318 30.45 -32.66 -8.23
CA THR A 318 29.94 -33.89 -8.83
C THR A 318 30.23 -35.14 -7.98
N VAL A 319 29.27 -36.07 -7.86
CA VAL A 319 29.43 -37.55 -7.84
C VAL A 319 28.08 -38.15 -8.24
N SER A 320 27.93 -38.66 -9.46
CA SER A 320 28.01 -40.07 -9.92
C SER A 320 26.78 -40.93 -9.64
N ASP A 321 26.41 -41.63 -10.71
CA ASP A 321 25.32 -42.57 -10.86
C ASP A 321 25.41 -43.81 -9.95
N ASP A 322 24.25 -44.48 -9.89
CA ASP A 322 23.94 -45.84 -9.43
C ASP A 322 23.48 -46.02 -7.97
N ILE A 323 22.22 -46.46 -7.82
CA ILE A 323 21.88 -47.86 -7.50
C ILE A 323 20.38 -48.11 -7.71
N LYS A 324 20.11 -49.14 -8.53
CA LYS A 324 18.84 -49.83 -8.70
C LYS A 324 18.43 -50.53 -7.40
N GLY A 325 17.14 -50.50 -7.04
CA GLY A 325 16.61 -51.37 -6.00
C GLY A 325 15.08 -51.41 -5.97
N LYS A 326 14.51 -52.43 -6.61
CA LYS A 326 13.15 -52.93 -6.34
C LYS A 326 13.13 -53.59 -4.95
N ILE A 327 12.10 -53.33 -4.16
CA ILE A 327 10.99 -54.22 -3.75
C ILE A 327 9.96 -53.35 -3.03
#